data_AF-A0A8J2TST3-F1
#
_entry.id   AF-A0A8J2TST3-F1
#
_cell.length_a   1.000
_cell.length_b   1.000
_cell.length_c   1.000
_cell.angle_alpha   90.00
_cell.angle_beta   90.00
_cell.angle_gamma   90.00
#
_symmetry.space_group_name_H-M   'P 1'
#
loop_
_entity.id
_entity.type
_entity.pdbx_description
1 polymer ?
#
loop_
_entity_poly.entity_id
_entity_poly.type
_entity_poly.pdbx_seq_one_letter_code
_entity_poly.pdbx_strand_id
1 'polypeptide(L)'
;MKLKLIHFIKFFILILFLSSLLFELHKVLDYIDVTGESFSWRVIVITKAFQTTLFLILPLIGIFKKNFLGWVLICQYFYFFLINFLLIFNEGLIVYSVILIPLSLILLMNYKKVSFDYFKIEKEKLLKFNIFAFVVGFCLAISLKIFNNFYYFDMI
;
A
#
# COMPACT_ATOMS: atom_id res chain seq x y z
N MET A 1 17.96 -14.88 18.17
CA MET A 1 17.83 -14.05 16.94
C MET A 1 16.42 -14.11 16.33
N LYS A 2 15.35 -13.87 17.12
CA LYS A 2 13.94 -14.19 16.73
C LYS A 2 13.09 -12.98 16.30
N LEU A 3 13.54 -11.73 16.52
CA LEU A 3 12.77 -10.50 16.26
C LEU A 3 13.23 -9.68 15.03
N LYS A 4 14.32 -10.04 14.33
CA LYS A 4 14.90 -9.18 13.27
C LYS A 4 13.97 -8.98 12.05
N LEU A 5 13.23 -10.01 11.64
CA LEU A 5 12.40 -10.00 10.43
C LEU A 5 11.22 -9.03 10.51
N ILE A 6 10.49 -8.99 11.64
CA ILE A 6 9.37 -8.07 11.76
C ILE A 6 9.84 -6.62 11.78
N HIS A 7 10.98 -6.32 12.43
CA HIS A 7 11.53 -4.96 12.44
C HIS A 7 11.95 -4.51 11.03
N PHE A 8 12.46 -5.42 10.20
CA PHE A 8 12.70 -5.15 8.79
C PHE A 8 11.42 -4.76 8.05
N ILE A 9 10.33 -5.52 8.20
CA ILE A 9 9.03 -5.21 7.58
C ILE A 9 8.50 -3.85 8.07
N LYS A 10 8.58 -3.57 9.36
CA LYS A 10 8.17 -2.27 9.94
C LYS A 10 8.97 -1.12 9.38
N PHE A 11 10.28 -1.27 9.32
CA PHE A 11 11.19 -0.27 8.80
C PHE A 11 10.94 -0.01 7.32
N PHE A 12 10.71 -1.08 6.54
CA PHE A 12 10.36 -0.98 5.13
C PHE A 12 9.05 -0.20 4.91
N ILE A 13 7.99 -0.53 5.67
CA ILE A 13 6.71 0.20 5.60
C ILE A 13 6.89 1.67 5.99
N LEU A 14 7.69 1.95 7.03
CA LEU A 14 7.98 3.32 7.46
C LEU A 14 8.73 4.11 6.37
N ILE A 15 9.74 3.51 5.73
CA ILE A 15 10.45 4.14 4.60
C ILE A 15 9.49 4.40 3.45
N LEU A 16 8.66 3.42 3.07
CA LEU A 16 7.68 3.60 2.02
C LEU A 16 6.76 4.78 2.31
N PHE A 17 6.21 4.84 3.53
CA PHE A 17 5.35 5.95 3.96
C PHE A 17 6.06 7.31 3.92
N LEU A 18 7.28 7.41 4.45
CA LEU A 18 8.02 8.67 4.44
C LEU A 18 8.40 9.08 3.02
N SER A 19 8.83 8.14 2.18
CA SER A 19 9.17 8.40 0.79
C SER A 19 7.96 8.85 -0.03
N SER A 20 6.78 8.23 0.18
CA SER A 20 5.55 8.64 -0.51
C SER A 20 5.13 10.03 -0.07
N LEU A 21 5.18 10.32 1.24
CA LEU A 21 4.83 11.63 1.78
C LEU A 21 5.73 12.73 1.21
N LEU A 22 7.05 12.50 1.18
CA LEU A 22 8.00 13.46 0.63
C LEU A 22 7.81 13.70 -0.87
N PHE A 23 7.56 12.63 -1.63
CA PHE A 23 7.31 12.70 -3.07
C PHE A 23 6.03 13.48 -3.40
N GLU A 24 4.95 13.21 -2.66
CA GLU A 24 3.67 13.89 -2.84
C GLU A 24 3.73 15.35 -2.38
N LEU A 25 4.47 15.66 -1.31
CA LEU A 25 4.77 17.04 -0.91
C LEU A 25 5.51 17.81 -2.02
N HIS A 26 6.55 17.21 -2.61
CA HIS A 26 7.28 17.84 -3.72
C HIS A 26 6.34 18.15 -4.89
N LYS A 27 5.47 17.21 -5.29
CA LYS A 27 4.50 17.45 -6.37
C LYS A 27 3.57 18.62 -6.08
N VAL A 28 3.11 18.78 -4.84
CA VAL A 28 2.24 19.90 -4.45
C VAL A 28 3.00 21.21 -4.51
N LEU A 29 4.25 21.25 -4.03
CA LEU A 29 5.10 22.44 -4.10
C LEU A 29 5.37 22.84 -5.56
N ASP A 30 5.81 21.89 -6.39
CA ASP A 30 6.05 22.12 -7.82
C ASP A 30 4.80 22.65 -8.52
N TYR A 31 3.63 22.10 -8.20
CA TYR A 31 2.36 22.57 -8.78
C TYR A 31 2.04 24.01 -8.37
N ILE A 32 2.25 24.37 -7.09
CA ILE A 32 2.01 25.73 -6.59
C ILE A 32 2.96 26.71 -7.27
N ASP A 33 4.24 26.35 -7.40
CA ASP A 33 5.28 27.19 -8.00
C ASP A 33 5.02 27.44 -9.50
N VAL A 34 4.52 26.43 -10.22
CA VAL A 34 4.26 26.53 -11.67
C VAL A 34 2.96 27.27 -11.98
N THR A 35 1.90 27.09 -11.19
CA THR A 35 0.55 27.59 -11.55
C THR A 35 0.19 28.93 -10.92
N GLY A 36 0.79 29.30 -9.79
CA GLY A 36 0.47 30.55 -9.08
C GLY A 36 -1.00 30.66 -8.61
N GLU A 37 -1.79 29.57 -8.69
CA GLU A 37 -3.24 29.63 -8.55
C GLU A 37 -3.77 29.78 -7.12
N SER A 38 -4.94 30.41 -7.02
CA SER A 38 -5.69 30.69 -5.78
C SER A 38 -6.45 29.45 -5.24
N PHE A 39 -6.88 29.55 -3.99
CA PHE A 39 -7.14 28.47 -3.02
C PHE A 39 -8.14 27.35 -3.43
N SER A 40 -9.02 27.53 -4.42
CA SER A 40 -10.11 26.60 -4.74
C SER A 40 -9.65 25.33 -5.48
N TRP A 41 -8.72 25.43 -6.43
CA TRP A 41 -8.16 24.27 -7.14
C TRP A 41 -7.17 23.46 -6.29
N ARG A 42 -6.66 24.06 -5.21
CA ARG A 42 -5.70 23.42 -4.29
C ARG A 42 -6.27 22.18 -3.62
N VAL A 43 -7.56 22.16 -3.27
CA VAL A 43 -8.14 21.03 -2.52
C VAL A 43 -8.18 19.75 -3.36
N ILE A 44 -8.55 19.84 -4.63
CA ILE A 44 -8.60 18.68 -5.55
C ILE A 44 -7.19 18.17 -5.85
N VAL A 45 -6.24 19.09 -6.07
CA VAL A 45 -4.84 18.75 -6.34
C VAL A 45 -4.18 18.11 -5.13
N ILE A 46 -4.39 18.66 -3.92
CA ILE A 46 -3.87 18.11 -2.66
C ILE A 46 -4.48 16.73 -2.40
N THR A 47 -5.80 16.56 -2.53
CA THR A 47 -6.45 15.26 -2.28
C THR A 47 -6.01 14.17 -3.26
N LYS A 48 -5.79 14.51 -4.54
CA LYS A 48 -5.18 13.58 -5.51
C LYS A 48 -3.71 13.32 -5.22
N ALA A 49 -2.96 14.36 -4.85
CA ALA A 49 -1.54 14.23 -4.59
C ALA A 49 -1.28 13.26 -3.44
N PHE A 50 -2.07 13.28 -2.36
CA PHE A 50 -1.81 12.45 -1.16
C PHE A 50 -2.44 11.05 -1.16
N GLN A 51 -3.01 10.62 -2.29
CA GLN A 51 -3.78 9.38 -2.35
C GLN A 51 -2.94 8.15 -1.97
N THR A 52 -1.67 8.07 -2.40
CA THR A 52 -0.79 6.93 -2.08
C THR A 52 -0.44 6.90 -0.60
N THR A 53 -0.08 8.05 -0.03
CA THR A 53 0.25 8.16 1.40
C THR A 53 -0.95 7.81 2.27
N LEU A 54 -2.17 8.20 1.88
CA LEU A 54 -3.40 7.82 2.59
C LEU A 54 -3.59 6.30 2.65
N PHE A 55 -3.33 5.57 1.54
CA PHE A 55 -3.39 4.11 1.55
C PHE A 55 -2.29 3.47 2.42
N LEU A 56 -1.10 4.08 2.48
CA LEU A 56 0.01 3.64 3.33
C LEU A 56 -0.23 3.85 4.83
N ILE A 57 -1.25 4.62 5.24
CA ILE A 57 -1.65 4.71 6.65
C ILE A 57 -2.14 3.35 7.17
N LEU A 58 -2.83 2.55 6.35
CA LEU A 58 -3.35 1.23 6.76
C LEU A 58 -2.24 0.28 7.22
N PRO A 59 -1.20 -0.03 6.40
CA PRO A 59 -0.09 -0.87 6.86
C PRO A 59 0.69 -0.20 8.00
N LEU A 60 0.76 1.14 8.05
CA LEU A 60 1.40 1.86 9.16
C LEU A 60 0.65 1.66 10.49
N ILE A 61 -0.67 1.67 10.51
CA ILE A 61 -1.45 1.28 11.69
C ILE A 61 -1.20 -0.20 12.02
N GLY A 62 -1.13 -1.04 10.99
CA GLY A 62 -0.91 -2.48 11.11
C GLY A 62 0.39 -2.84 11.85
N ILE A 63 1.49 -2.10 11.63
CA ILE A 63 2.78 -2.39 12.30
C ILE A 63 2.75 -2.25 13.82
N PHE A 64 1.81 -1.47 14.36
CA PHE A 64 1.65 -1.27 15.81
C PHE A 64 0.71 -2.31 16.45
N LYS A 65 -0.11 -3.01 15.65
CA LYS A 65 -1.08 -4.00 16.13
C LYS A 65 -0.45 -5.41 16.11
N LYS A 66 -0.28 -6.03 17.28
CA LYS A 66 0.33 -7.37 17.44
C LYS A 66 -0.70 -8.51 17.40
N ASN A 67 -1.65 -8.44 16.47
CA ASN A 67 -2.75 -9.40 16.37
C ASN A 67 -3.12 -9.63 14.89
N PHE A 68 -4.11 -10.47 14.64
CA PHE A 68 -4.55 -10.79 13.28
C PHE A 68 -4.94 -9.53 12.47
N LEU A 69 -5.54 -8.51 13.09
CA LEU A 69 -5.90 -7.27 12.40
C LEU A 69 -4.66 -6.53 11.89
N GLY A 70 -3.61 -6.43 12.70
CA GLY A 70 -2.35 -5.83 12.28
C GLY A 70 -1.70 -6.54 11.10
N TRP A 71 -1.74 -7.88 11.13
CA TRP A 71 -1.25 -8.71 10.04
C TRP A 71 -2.07 -8.48 8.75
N VAL A 72 -3.40 -8.46 8.85
CA VAL A 72 -4.29 -8.23 7.71
C VAL A 72 -4.06 -6.84 7.10
N LEU A 73 -3.99 -5.78 7.92
CA LEU A 73 -3.76 -4.41 7.45
C LEU A 73 -2.47 -4.24 6.65
N ILE A 74 -1.43 -5.00 7.00
CA ILE A 74 -0.16 -5.04 6.27
C ILE A 74 -0.31 -5.86 4.97
N CYS A 75 -0.80 -7.09 5.07
CA CYS A 75 -0.88 -7.99 3.91
C CYS A 75 -1.84 -7.48 2.84
N GLN A 76 -2.99 -6.91 3.23
CA GLN A 76 -3.95 -6.35 2.27
C GLN A 76 -3.35 -5.20 1.45
N TYR A 77 -2.44 -4.42 2.04
CA TYR A 77 -1.71 -3.38 1.31
C TYR A 77 -0.77 -3.97 0.26
N PHE A 78 -0.03 -5.05 0.59
CA PHE A 78 0.84 -5.70 -0.40
C PHE A 78 0.04 -6.37 -1.53
N TYR A 79 -1.12 -6.94 -1.23
CA TYR A 79 -2.03 -7.45 -2.25
C TYR A 79 -2.60 -6.33 -3.12
N PHE A 80 -3.08 -5.24 -2.51
CA PHE A 80 -3.52 -4.03 -3.22
C PHE A 80 -2.44 -3.54 -4.19
N PHE A 81 -1.19 -3.41 -3.72
CA PHE A 81 -0.08 -2.94 -4.54
C PHE A 81 0.20 -3.88 -5.71
N LEU A 82 0.23 -5.20 -5.49
CA LEU A 82 0.37 -6.20 -6.56
C LEU A 82 -0.70 -6.06 -7.63
N ILE A 83 -1.97 -5.98 -7.21
CA ILE A 83 -3.11 -5.95 -8.12
C ILE A 83 -3.11 -4.65 -8.91
N ASN A 84 -2.89 -3.50 -8.25
CA ASN A 84 -2.84 -2.21 -8.91
C ASN A 84 -1.70 -2.17 -9.95
N PHE A 85 -0.54 -2.73 -9.61
CA PHE A 85 0.59 -2.80 -10.53
C PHE A 85 0.27 -3.65 -11.78
N LEU A 86 -0.34 -4.83 -11.58
CA LEU A 86 -0.81 -5.69 -12.68
C LEU A 86 -1.89 -5.02 -13.56
N LEU A 87 -2.69 -4.12 -12.99
CA LEU A 87 -3.75 -3.41 -13.72
C LEU A 87 -3.26 -2.21 -14.54
N ILE A 88 -2.06 -1.70 -14.25
CA ILE A 88 -1.46 -0.52 -14.91
C ILE A 88 -0.45 -0.94 -15.98
N PHE A 89 0.40 -1.92 -15.69
CA PHE A 89 1.52 -2.28 -16.55
C PHE A 89 1.23 -3.57 -17.33
N ASN A 90 1.30 -3.49 -18.66
CA ASN A 90 0.99 -4.63 -19.51
C ASN A 90 2.24 -5.45 -19.88
N GLU A 91 3.43 -4.87 -20.08
CA GLU A 91 4.63 -5.62 -20.53
C GLU A 91 5.97 -4.99 -20.09
N GLY A 92 6.99 -5.83 -19.83
CA GLY A 92 8.39 -5.41 -19.67
C GLY A 92 9.16 -6.05 -18.50
N LEU A 93 10.49 -6.16 -18.60
CA LEU A 93 11.39 -6.70 -17.55
C LEU A 93 11.29 -5.96 -16.21
N ILE A 94 11.06 -4.64 -16.27
CA ILE A 94 10.89 -3.77 -15.09
C ILE A 94 9.62 -4.16 -14.31
N VAL A 95 8.57 -4.61 -15.00
CA VAL A 95 7.29 -5.04 -14.40
C VAL A 95 7.51 -6.24 -13.48
N TYR A 96 8.28 -7.23 -13.92
CA TYR A 96 8.58 -8.42 -13.11
C TYR A 96 9.39 -8.06 -11.85
N SER A 97 10.36 -7.15 -11.96
CA SER A 97 11.19 -6.74 -10.82
C SER A 97 10.39 -6.06 -9.69
N VAL A 98 9.36 -5.28 -10.06
CA VAL A 98 8.51 -4.56 -9.10
C VAL A 98 7.48 -5.48 -8.45
N ILE A 99 7.01 -6.53 -9.14
CA ILE A 99 6.10 -7.56 -8.59
C ILE A 99 6.78 -8.44 -7.54
N LEU A 100 8.07 -8.71 -7.70
CA LEU A 100 8.80 -9.59 -6.77
C LEU A 100 8.90 -9.00 -5.35
N ILE A 101 8.96 -7.67 -5.23
CA ILE A 101 9.06 -6.97 -3.94
C ILE A 101 7.85 -7.26 -3.03
N PRO A 102 6.60 -6.92 -3.40
CA PRO A 102 5.42 -7.19 -2.56
C PRO A 102 5.18 -8.69 -2.36
N LEU A 103 5.50 -9.54 -3.36
CA LEU A 103 5.40 -10.99 -3.21
C LEU A 103 6.36 -11.50 -2.12
N SER A 104 7.60 -11.02 -2.12
CA SER A 104 8.60 -11.38 -1.10
C SER A 104 8.15 -10.95 0.30
N LEU A 105 7.54 -9.77 0.43
CA LEU A 105 7.02 -9.28 1.71
C LEU A 105 5.85 -10.11 2.23
N ILE A 106 4.95 -10.55 1.35
CA ILE A 106 3.87 -11.49 1.71
C ILE A 106 4.45 -12.82 2.21
N LEU A 107 5.47 -13.35 1.53
CA LEU A 107 6.15 -14.58 1.98
C LEU A 107 6.81 -14.39 3.35
N LEU A 108 7.44 -13.24 3.60
CA LEU A 108 8.00 -12.91 4.91
C LEU A 108 6.93 -12.80 6.00
N MET A 109 5.77 -12.21 5.68
CA MET A 109 4.62 -12.12 6.59
C MET A 109 4.02 -13.49 6.93
N ASN A 110 4.11 -14.45 6.01
CA ASN A 110 3.65 -15.83 6.20
C ASN A 110 4.65 -16.69 6.98
N TYR A 111 5.90 -16.27 7.09
CA TYR A 111 6.92 -17.02 7.82
C TYR A 111 6.52 -17.20 9.29
N LYS A 112 6.67 -18.42 9.83
CA LYS A 112 6.19 -18.79 11.18
C LYS A 112 6.63 -17.80 12.28
N LYS A 113 7.86 -17.28 12.20
CA LYS A 113 8.38 -16.31 13.18
C LYS A 113 7.68 -14.94 13.14
N VAL A 114 7.00 -14.62 12.04
CA VAL A 114 6.21 -13.39 11.89
C VAL A 114 4.75 -13.70 12.20
N SER A 115 4.14 -14.62 11.46
CA SER A 115 2.72 -14.95 11.59
C SER A 115 2.35 -15.48 12.98
N PHE A 116 3.05 -16.51 13.46
CA PHE A 116 2.74 -17.15 14.74
C PHE A 116 3.38 -16.42 15.92
N ASP A 117 4.69 -16.19 15.90
CA ASP A 117 5.39 -15.67 17.09
C ASP A 117 4.99 -14.21 17.41
N TYR A 118 4.78 -13.37 16.39
CA TYR A 118 4.46 -11.94 16.56
C TYR A 118 2.96 -11.65 16.47
N PHE A 119 2.28 -12.09 15.41
CA PHE A 119 0.85 -11.79 15.19
C PHE A 119 -0.12 -12.81 15.79
N LYS A 120 0.38 -13.91 16.36
CA LYS A 120 -0.41 -14.98 17.01
C LYS A 120 -1.40 -15.68 16.06
N ILE A 121 -1.01 -15.82 14.79
CA ILE A 121 -1.80 -16.51 13.76
C ILE A 121 -1.34 -17.97 13.67
N GLU A 122 -2.27 -18.90 13.91
CA GLU A 122 -2.07 -20.32 13.68
C GLU A 122 -1.89 -20.64 12.19
N LYS A 123 -1.07 -21.65 11.88
CA LYS A 123 -0.76 -22.07 10.51
C LYS A 123 -2.02 -22.45 9.71
N GLU A 124 -3.01 -23.03 10.37
CA GLU A 124 -4.28 -23.47 9.77
C GLU A 124 -5.15 -22.28 9.32
N LYS A 125 -5.10 -21.17 10.07
CA LYS A 125 -5.88 -19.95 9.78
C LYS A 125 -5.17 -19.03 8.78
N LEU A 126 -3.88 -19.27 8.52
CA LEU A 126 -3.02 -18.43 7.69
C LEU A 126 -3.55 -18.31 6.26
N LEU A 127 -4.00 -19.41 5.64
CA LEU A 127 -4.59 -19.37 4.31
C LEU A 127 -5.88 -18.53 4.29
N LYS A 128 -6.77 -18.75 5.26
CA LYS A 128 -8.03 -17.99 5.40
C LYS A 128 -7.77 -16.48 5.52
N PHE A 129 -6.78 -16.09 6.32
CA PHE A 129 -6.43 -14.69 6.50
C PHE A 129 -5.70 -14.09 5.30
N ASN A 130 -4.88 -14.85 4.57
CA ASN A 130 -4.32 -14.42 3.29
C ASN A 130 -5.43 -14.14 2.27
N ILE A 131 -6.40 -15.05 2.13
CA ILE A 131 -7.55 -14.87 1.23
C ILE A 131 -8.34 -13.63 1.64
N PHE A 132 -8.63 -13.45 2.92
CA PHE A 132 -9.33 -12.26 3.42
C PHE A 132 -8.58 -10.97 3.08
N ALA A 133 -7.28 -10.91 3.38
CA ALA A 133 -6.44 -9.76 3.07
C ALA A 133 -6.35 -9.50 1.55
N PHE A 134 -6.29 -10.55 0.74
CA PHE A 134 -6.31 -10.47 -0.72
C PHE A 134 -7.62 -9.87 -1.24
N VAL A 135 -8.77 -10.37 -0.77
CA VAL A 135 -10.09 -9.86 -1.17
C VAL A 135 -10.22 -8.38 -0.82
N VAL A 136 -9.83 -7.98 0.39
CA VAL A 136 -9.84 -6.57 0.79
C VAL A 136 -8.93 -5.73 -0.12
N GLY A 137 -7.69 -6.17 -0.35
CA GLY A 137 -6.75 -5.46 -1.23
C GLY A 137 -7.24 -5.35 -2.68
N PHE A 138 -7.90 -6.40 -3.19
CA PHE A 138 -8.50 -6.42 -4.52
C PHE A 138 -9.67 -5.46 -4.64
N CYS A 139 -10.58 -5.43 -3.66
CA CYS A 139 -11.66 -4.46 -3.61
C CYS A 139 -11.11 -3.02 -3.63
N LEU A 140 -10.09 -2.73 -2.81
CA LEU A 140 -9.46 -1.40 -2.80
C LEU A 140 -8.84 -1.03 -4.15
N ALA A 141 -8.17 -1.98 -4.82
CA ALA A 141 -7.54 -1.74 -6.12
C ALA A 141 -8.58 -1.44 -7.20
N ILE A 142 -9.69 -2.19 -7.22
CA ILE A 142 -10.81 -1.94 -8.14
C ILE A 142 -11.47 -0.60 -7.84
N SER A 143 -11.79 -0.31 -6.57
CA SER A 143 -12.41 0.97 -6.18
C SER A 143 -11.56 2.16 -6.61
N LEU A 144 -10.23 2.06 -6.43
CA LEU A 144 -9.30 3.09 -6.89
C LEU A 144 -9.36 3.28 -8.41
N LYS A 145 -9.36 2.20 -9.19
CA LYS A 145 -9.42 2.26 -10.66
C LYS A 145 -10.75 2.84 -11.15
N ILE A 146 -11.86 2.44 -10.53
CA ILE A 146 -13.19 2.98 -10.83
C ILE A 146 -13.24 4.47 -10.52
N PHE A 147 -12.79 4.89 -9.34
CA PHE A 147 -12.76 6.30 -8.94
C PHE A 147 -11.96 7.12 -9.96
N ASN A 148 -10.74 6.69 -10.30
CA ASN A 148 -9.91 7.38 -11.28
C ASN A 148 -10.57 7.50 -12.66
N ASN A 149 -11.31 6.48 -13.12
CA ASN A 149 -12.03 6.52 -14.40
C ASN A 149 -13.25 7.45 -14.38
N PHE A 150 -14.05 7.49 -13.30
CA PHE A 150 -15.21 8.37 -13.22
C PHE A 150 -14.84 9.84 -13.38
N TYR A 151 -13.76 10.30 -12.73
CA TYR A 151 -13.30 11.68 -12.88
C TYR A 151 -12.77 12.04 -14.27
N TYR A 152 -12.37 11.06 -15.08
CA TYR A 152 -12.01 11.32 -16.48
C TYR A 152 -13.24 11.64 -17.34
N PHE A 153 -14.40 11.08 -17.01
CA PHE A 153 -15.65 11.37 -17.72
C PHE A 153 -16.29 12.69 -17.31
N ASP A 154 -16.11 13.14 -16.07
CA ASP A 154 -16.64 14.44 -15.61
C ASP A 154 -15.83 15.67 -16.10
N MET A 155 -14.66 15.46 -16.72
CA MET A 155 -13.80 16.53 -17.27
C MET A 155 -13.82 16.63 -18.81
N ILE A 156 -14.67 15.85 -19.49
CA ILE A 156 -14.94 15.92 -20.95
C ILE A 156 -16.34 16.50 -21.14
#